data_AF-A0A423WNU5-F1
#
_entry.id   AF-A0A423WNU5-F1
#
_cell.length_a   1.000
_cell.length_b   1.000
_cell.length_c   1.000
_cell.angle_alpha   90.00
_cell.angle_beta   90.00
_cell.angle_gamma   90.00
#
_symmetry.space_group_name_H-M   'P 1'
#
loop_
_entity.id
_entity.type
_entity.pdbx_description
1 polymer ?
#
loop_
_entity_poly.entity_id
_entity_poly.type
_entity_poly.pdbx_seq_one_letter_code
_entity_poly.pdbx_strand_id
1 'polypeptide(L)'
;MSEKMSTKHEKDKPWDTEDINKWEIPAFKKEDNIGGTFAEESTFTVLFPKYREVYLKEAWPLVTRALEKYGIACTLDLVEGMMTVKTTRKTYDPAAILNARDLIKLLARSVPAPQAIKILEDGVACDIIKIRNLVRNKERFAKRRQRILGPGGTTLKALELLTETYILVHGNTVSVMGAFKSLKEVRRVVEDCMANVHPIYLIKELMIKRELAKDPELANESWDRFLPNFKRNLSKRRVPHIVNDKAKKNYTPFPPAPEKSKVDIQIENSEYFLGKQAKERAARAEREEKAKELKEQKKREREQEYVAPEEPGSKPKKRKKSHKEVAA
;
A
#
# COMPACT_ATOMS: atom_id res chain seq x y z
N MET A 1 -21.70 30.34 35.50
CA MET A 1 -23.08 30.46 35.00
C MET A 1 -23.03 31.43 33.83
N SER A 2 -23.02 30.93 32.60
CA SER A 2 -22.98 31.77 31.40
C SER A 2 -24.43 32.07 30.99
N GLU A 3 -24.85 33.33 31.11
CA GLU A 3 -26.08 33.83 30.52
C GLU A 3 -26.02 33.61 29.01
N LYS A 4 -26.87 32.71 28.49
CA LYS A 4 -27.07 32.58 27.05
C LYS A 4 -27.89 33.80 26.61
N MET A 5 -27.28 34.66 25.79
CA MET A 5 -27.98 35.79 25.19
C MET A 5 -29.10 35.26 24.29
N SER A 6 -30.36 35.51 24.69
CA SER A 6 -31.54 35.24 23.88
C SER A 6 -31.50 36.11 22.62
N THR A 7 -31.43 35.46 21.47
CA THR A 7 -31.52 36.15 20.17
C THR A 7 -32.99 36.42 19.85
N LYS A 8 -33.31 37.53 19.18
CA LYS A 8 -34.68 37.98 18.80
C LYS A 8 -35.53 36.95 18.01
N HIS A 9 -34.99 35.76 17.71
CA HIS A 9 -35.59 34.69 16.94
C HIS A 9 -35.92 33.42 17.74
N GLU A 10 -35.54 33.34 19.03
CA GLU A 10 -36.00 32.28 19.94
C GLU A 10 -37.35 32.68 20.54
N LYS A 11 -38.43 32.41 19.79
CA LYS A 11 -39.78 32.37 20.38
C LYS A 11 -39.97 31.00 21.03
N ASP A 12 -40.54 30.97 22.23
CA ASP A 12 -40.94 29.72 22.87
C ASP A 12 -41.86 28.93 21.95
N LYS A 13 -41.48 27.69 21.67
CA LYS A 13 -42.25 26.74 20.87
C LYS A 13 -42.93 25.78 21.85
N PRO A 14 -44.17 26.04 22.30
CA PRO A 14 -44.84 25.19 23.28
C PRO A 14 -45.13 23.76 22.78
N TRP A 15 -44.99 23.51 21.48
CA TRP A 15 -45.04 22.18 20.86
C TRP A 15 -43.68 21.48 20.78
N ASP A 16 -42.61 22.13 21.26
CA ASP A 16 -41.23 21.66 21.22
C ASP A 16 -40.78 21.29 22.64
N THR A 17 -41.39 20.24 23.19
CA THR A 17 -41.03 19.66 24.49
C THR A 17 -39.79 18.78 24.37
N GLU A 18 -38.98 18.73 25.44
CA GLU A 18 -37.74 17.92 25.49
C GLU A 18 -37.99 16.42 25.27
N ASP A 19 -39.23 15.96 25.45
CA ASP A 19 -39.67 14.57 25.26
C ASP A 19 -39.83 14.16 23.78
N ILE A 20 -39.92 15.11 22.84
CA ILE A 20 -40.18 14.81 21.43
C ILE A 20 -38.86 14.51 20.70
N ASN A 21 -38.67 13.27 20.29
CA ASN A 21 -37.52 12.87 19.48
C ASN A 21 -37.67 13.35 18.02
N LYS A 22 -37.20 14.58 17.76
CA LYS A 22 -37.25 15.24 16.43
C LYS A 22 -36.52 14.49 15.31
N TRP A 23 -35.68 13.52 15.66
CA TRP A 23 -34.82 12.80 14.73
C TRP A 23 -35.29 11.36 14.48
N GLU A 24 -36.41 10.95 15.08
CA GLU A 24 -37.01 9.65 14.80
C GLU A 24 -37.61 9.65 13.40
N ILE A 25 -37.16 8.70 12.56
CA ILE A 25 -37.65 8.55 11.20
C ILE A 25 -38.72 7.46 11.23
N PRO A 26 -40.02 7.79 11.09
CA PRO A 26 -41.07 6.78 11.08
C PRO A 26 -40.97 5.92 9.82
N ALA A 27 -41.33 4.64 9.96
CA ALA A 27 -41.36 3.71 8.83
C ALA A 27 -42.43 4.13 7.81
N PHE A 28 -42.06 4.19 6.53
CA PHE A 28 -42.97 4.59 5.45
C PHE A 28 -43.93 3.45 5.11
N LYS A 29 -45.23 3.66 5.35
CA LYS A 29 -46.28 2.65 5.09
C LYS A 29 -46.88 2.84 3.71
N LYS A 30 -47.65 1.84 3.29
CA LYS A 30 -48.42 1.90 2.04
C LYS A 30 -49.47 3.02 2.05
N GLU A 31 -50.04 3.32 3.21
CA GLU A 31 -51.02 4.40 3.38
C GLU A 31 -50.41 5.79 3.17
N ASP A 32 -49.11 5.96 3.44
CA ASP A 32 -48.41 7.24 3.34
C ASP A 32 -48.11 7.64 1.88
N ASN A 33 -48.34 6.74 0.92
CA ASN A 33 -48.15 7.00 -0.50
C ASN A 33 -49.31 7.82 -1.11
N ILE A 34 -49.41 9.09 -0.70
CA ILE A 34 -50.45 10.04 -1.15
C ILE A 34 -50.32 10.35 -2.66
N GLY A 35 -49.10 10.30 -3.20
CA GLY A 35 -48.79 10.60 -4.61
C GLY A 35 -49.17 9.48 -5.59
N GLY A 36 -49.59 8.31 -5.10
CA GLY A 36 -49.96 7.18 -5.94
C GLY A 36 -48.77 6.46 -6.58
N THR A 37 -48.99 5.82 -7.73
CA THR A 37 -47.98 4.98 -8.37
C THR A 37 -46.92 5.81 -9.09
N PHE A 38 -45.65 5.40 -9.06
CA PHE A 38 -44.59 6.06 -9.81
C PHE A 38 -44.89 6.15 -11.31
N ALA A 39 -44.64 7.31 -11.91
CA ALA A 39 -44.78 7.54 -13.34
C ALA A 39 -43.65 6.86 -14.13
N GLU A 40 -42.42 6.97 -13.61
CA GLU A 40 -41.19 6.47 -14.21
C GLU A 40 -40.71 5.16 -13.56
N GLU A 41 -39.92 4.39 -14.31
CA GLU A 41 -39.33 3.13 -13.85
C GLU A 41 -37.85 3.31 -13.51
N SER A 42 -37.49 2.97 -12.27
CA SER A 42 -36.09 2.89 -11.84
C SER A 42 -35.58 1.45 -11.98
N THR A 43 -34.48 1.27 -12.71
CA THR A 43 -33.85 -0.03 -12.93
C THR A 43 -32.38 0.01 -12.49
N PHE A 44 -31.95 -1.00 -11.73
CA PHE A 44 -30.53 -1.21 -11.40
C PHE A 44 -30.09 -2.61 -11.79
N THR A 45 -28.90 -2.70 -12.38
CA THR A 45 -28.28 -3.96 -12.80
C THR A 45 -26.92 -4.13 -12.13
N VAL A 46 -26.60 -5.35 -11.72
CA VAL A 46 -25.30 -5.71 -11.14
C VAL A 46 -24.84 -7.05 -11.71
N LEU A 47 -23.63 -7.06 -12.24
CA LEU A 47 -22.94 -8.26 -12.71
C LEU A 47 -22.42 -9.08 -11.53
N PHE A 48 -22.53 -10.41 -11.61
CA PHE A 48 -21.98 -11.34 -10.63
C PHE A 48 -20.98 -12.32 -11.27
N PRO A 49 -19.99 -12.81 -10.50
CA PRO A 49 -19.02 -13.79 -11.01
C PRO A 49 -19.66 -15.15 -11.30
N LYS A 50 -19.19 -15.85 -12.34
CA LYS A 50 -19.73 -17.16 -12.77
C LYS A 50 -19.84 -18.20 -11.64
N TYR A 51 -18.85 -18.27 -10.74
CA TYR A 51 -18.87 -19.21 -9.61
C TYR A 51 -20.04 -19.00 -8.64
N ARG A 52 -20.70 -17.84 -8.67
CA ARG A 52 -21.80 -17.48 -7.77
C ARG A 52 -23.17 -17.93 -8.28
N GLU A 53 -23.25 -18.32 -9.56
CA GLU A 53 -24.47 -18.69 -10.26
C GLU A 53 -25.28 -19.79 -9.56
N VAL A 54 -24.62 -20.89 -9.18
CA VAL A 54 -25.28 -22.06 -8.56
C VAL A 54 -26.04 -21.65 -7.30
N TYR A 55 -25.36 -20.92 -6.40
CA TYR A 55 -25.98 -20.43 -5.19
C TYR A 55 -27.09 -19.41 -5.46
N LEU A 56 -26.87 -18.48 -6.40
CA LEU A 56 -27.89 -17.47 -6.69
C LEU A 56 -29.16 -18.11 -7.23
N LYS A 57 -29.04 -19.12 -8.09
CA LYS A 57 -30.17 -19.90 -8.61
C LYS A 57 -30.97 -20.55 -7.48
N GLU A 58 -30.29 -21.18 -6.52
CA GLU A 58 -30.92 -21.83 -5.36
C GLU A 58 -31.56 -20.82 -4.39
N ALA A 59 -30.90 -19.70 -4.14
CA ALA A 59 -31.35 -18.67 -3.21
C ALA A 59 -32.34 -17.66 -3.81
N TRP A 60 -32.49 -17.60 -5.14
CA TRP A 60 -33.32 -16.60 -5.83
C TRP A 60 -34.77 -16.57 -5.35
N PRO A 61 -35.46 -17.72 -5.12
CA PRO A 61 -36.84 -17.72 -4.63
C PRO A 61 -37.02 -17.07 -3.24
N LEU A 62 -35.95 -16.99 -2.44
CA LEU A 62 -35.96 -16.27 -1.17
C LEU A 62 -35.92 -14.75 -1.43
N VAL A 63 -35.08 -14.32 -2.36
CA VAL A 63 -34.89 -12.91 -2.75
C VAL A 63 -36.16 -12.34 -3.41
N THR A 64 -36.78 -13.10 -4.32
CA THR A 64 -38.03 -12.69 -4.98
C THR A 64 -39.15 -12.46 -3.96
N ARG A 65 -39.36 -13.41 -3.04
CA ARG A 65 -40.36 -13.28 -1.97
C ARG A 65 -40.10 -12.11 -1.03
N ALA A 66 -38.83 -11.75 -0.80
CA ALA A 66 -38.48 -10.60 0.03
C ALA A 66 -38.79 -9.28 -0.69
N LEU A 67 -38.39 -9.14 -1.96
CA LEU A 67 -38.59 -7.92 -2.75
C LEU A 67 -40.05 -7.70 -3.17
N GLU A 68 -40.83 -8.77 -3.35
CA GLU A 68 -42.25 -8.70 -3.68
C GLU A 68 -43.07 -7.97 -2.61
N LYS A 69 -42.68 -8.06 -1.33
CA LYS A 69 -43.32 -7.33 -0.22
C LYS A 69 -43.26 -5.80 -0.41
N TYR A 70 -42.19 -5.32 -1.03
CA TYR A 70 -41.95 -3.92 -1.35
C TYR A 70 -42.45 -3.54 -2.76
N GLY A 71 -43.04 -4.48 -3.50
CA GLY A 71 -43.51 -4.27 -4.86
C GLY A 71 -42.37 -4.07 -5.86
N ILE A 72 -41.19 -4.63 -5.63
CA ILE A 72 -40.02 -4.53 -6.51
C ILE A 72 -39.89 -5.83 -7.31
N ALA A 73 -39.76 -5.70 -8.63
CA ALA A 73 -39.49 -6.83 -9.50
C ALA A 73 -37.98 -7.12 -9.55
N CYS A 74 -37.61 -8.39 -9.60
CA CYS A 74 -36.22 -8.80 -9.75
C CYS A 74 -36.06 -9.93 -10.76
N THR A 75 -35.05 -9.84 -11.62
CA THR A 75 -34.70 -10.87 -12.59
C THR A 75 -33.24 -11.33 -12.42
N LEU A 76 -33.01 -12.61 -12.66
CA LEU A 76 -31.68 -13.23 -12.63
C LEU A 76 -31.38 -13.77 -14.02
N ASP A 77 -30.38 -13.20 -14.67
CA ASP A 77 -29.87 -13.66 -15.95
C ASP A 77 -28.60 -14.49 -15.74
N LEU A 78 -28.66 -15.77 -16.09
CA LEU A 78 -27.56 -16.73 -15.97
C LEU A 78 -26.65 -16.75 -17.21
N VAL A 79 -27.14 -16.22 -18.35
CA VAL A 79 -26.39 -16.16 -19.60
C VAL A 79 -25.41 -15.00 -19.54
N GLU A 80 -25.93 -13.79 -19.28
CA GLU A 80 -25.09 -12.59 -19.12
C GLU A 80 -24.44 -12.50 -17.73
N GLY A 81 -24.98 -13.23 -16.74
CA GLY A 81 -24.46 -13.22 -15.37
C GLY A 81 -24.78 -11.90 -14.64
N MET A 82 -26.01 -11.41 -14.79
CA MET A 82 -26.47 -10.17 -14.15
C MET A 82 -27.74 -10.36 -13.32
N MET A 83 -27.84 -9.59 -12.25
CA MET A 83 -29.07 -9.43 -11.46
C MET A 83 -29.65 -8.06 -11.73
N THR A 84 -30.94 -7.99 -11.96
CA THR A 84 -31.66 -6.74 -12.22
C THR A 84 -32.78 -6.56 -11.21
N VAL A 85 -32.93 -5.35 -10.68
CA VAL A 85 -34.07 -4.95 -9.85
C VAL A 85 -34.75 -3.75 -10.51
N LYS A 86 -36.08 -3.74 -10.49
CA LYS A 86 -36.91 -2.71 -11.12
C LYS A 86 -38.08 -2.33 -10.24
N THR A 87 -38.40 -1.04 -10.17
CA THR A 87 -39.64 -0.56 -9.57
C THR A 87 -40.84 -0.99 -10.40
N THR A 88 -41.96 -1.29 -9.76
CA THR A 88 -43.21 -1.61 -10.45
C THR A 88 -44.29 -0.58 -10.10
N ARG A 89 -45.45 -0.66 -10.76
CA ARG A 89 -46.62 0.16 -10.39
C ARG A 89 -47.11 -0.11 -8.95
N LYS A 90 -46.68 -1.20 -8.30
CA LYS A 90 -47.05 -1.56 -6.93
C LYS A 90 -46.02 -1.08 -5.88
N THR A 91 -44.89 -0.53 -6.31
CA THR A 91 -43.91 0.03 -5.39
C THR A 91 -44.50 1.28 -4.75
N TYR A 92 -44.54 1.31 -3.42
CA TYR A 92 -45.08 2.43 -2.65
C TYR A 92 -43.96 3.30 -2.05
N ASP A 93 -42.88 2.68 -1.58
CA ASP A 93 -41.72 3.38 -1.02
C ASP A 93 -40.71 3.73 -2.14
N PRO A 94 -40.40 5.03 -2.35
CA PRO A 94 -39.40 5.46 -3.33
C PRO A 94 -37.97 5.04 -2.96
N ALA A 95 -37.65 4.87 -1.67
CA ALA A 95 -36.29 4.52 -1.23
C ALA A 95 -36.01 3.01 -1.32
N ALA A 96 -37.04 2.16 -1.28
CA ALA A 96 -36.91 0.70 -1.33
C ALA A 96 -36.07 0.19 -2.52
N ILE A 97 -36.09 0.88 -3.67
CA ILE A 97 -35.28 0.50 -4.83
C ILE A 97 -33.77 0.65 -4.57
N LEU A 98 -33.36 1.61 -3.73
CA LEU A 98 -31.97 1.79 -3.33
C LEU A 98 -31.50 0.64 -2.43
N ASN A 99 -32.37 0.20 -1.50
CA ASN A 99 -32.11 -0.96 -0.66
C ASN A 99 -32.04 -2.25 -1.50
N ALA A 100 -32.92 -2.40 -2.49
CA ALA A 100 -32.89 -3.53 -3.44
C ALA A 100 -31.62 -3.54 -4.31
N ARG A 101 -31.14 -2.36 -4.75
CA ARG A 101 -29.87 -2.21 -5.45
C ARG A 101 -28.71 -2.67 -4.56
N ASP A 102 -28.73 -2.30 -3.29
CA ASP A 102 -27.65 -2.64 -2.37
C ASP A 102 -27.69 -4.12 -1.95
N LEU A 103 -28.89 -4.73 -1.89
CA LEU A 103 -29.08 -6.18 -1.79
C LEU A 103 -28.39 -6.95 -2.92
N ILE A 104 -28.65 -6.61 -4.19
CA ILE A 104 -28.02 -7.32 -5.32
C ILE A 104 -26.50 -7.08 -5.38
N LYS A 105 -25.99 -5.92 -4.94
CA LYS A 105 -24.54 -5.71 -4.80
C LYS A 105 -23.94 -6.62 -3.74
N LEU A 106 -24.60 -6.81 -2.59
CA LEU A 106 -24.14 -7.70 -1.53
C LEU A 106 -24.11 -9.17 -1.98
N LEU A 107 -25.16 -9.61 -2.69
CA LEU A 107 -25.24 -10.95 -3.27
C LEU A 107 -24.11 -11.20 -4.28
N ALA A 108 -23.79 -10.22 -5.13
CA ALA A 108 -22.67 -10.27 -6.06
C ALA A 108 -21.30 -10.35 -5.35
N ARG A 109 -21.22 -9.88 -4.10
CA ARG A 109 -20.03 -9.95 -3.22
C ARG A 109 -20.00 -11.19 -2.33
N SER A 110 -20.81 -12.20 -2.65
CA SER A 110 -20.88 -13.49 -1.96
C SER A 110 -21.45 -13.44 -0.54
N VAL A 111 -22.18 -12.39 -0.18
CA VAL A 111 -22.96 -12.40 1.06
C VAL A 111 -24.10 -13.42 0.94
N PRO A 112 -24.37 -14.24 1.98
CA PRO A 112 -25.51 -15.16 1.98
C PRO A 112 -26.84 -14.41 1.91
N ALA A 113 -27.80 -14.94 1.15
CA ALA A 113 -29.10 -14.29 0.94
C ALA A 113 -29.89 -14.01 2.24
N PRO A 114 -29.96 -14.93 3.23
CA PRO A 114 -30.66 -14.64 4.49
C PRO A 114 -30.08 -13.45 5.25
N GLN A 115 -28.76 -13.25 5.17
CA GLN A 115 -28.10 -12.12 5.80
C GLN A 115 -28.25 -10.85 4.96
N ALA A 116 -28.15 -10.96 3.63
CA ALA A 116 -28.26 -9.83 2.73
C ALA A 116 -29.66 -9.18 2.76
N ILE A 117 -30.73 -9.98 2.92
CA ILE A 117 -32.12 -9.49 2.97
C ILE A 117 -32.37 -8.49 4.11
N LYS A 118 -31.60 -8.54 5.19
CA LYS A 118 -31.69 -7.58 6.30
C LYS A 118 -31.42 -6.13 5.88
N ILE A 119 -30.82 -5.91 4.70
CA ILE A 119 -30.64 -4.56 4.13
C ILE A 119 -31.95 -3.88 3.72
N LEU A 120 -33.05 -4.65 3.61
CA LEU A 120 -34.38 -4.12 3.33
C LEU A 120 -35.05 -3.53 4.59
N GLU A 121 -34.49 -3.79 5.77
CA GLU A 121 -34.96 -3.22 7.05
C GLU A 121 -34.34 -1.84 7.26
N ASP A 122 -35.12 -0.91 7.80
CA ASP A 122 -34.66 0.44 8.09
C ASP A 122 -33.57 0.44 9.17
N GLY A 123 -32.59 1.33 9.03
CA GLY A 123 -31.45 1.45 9.97
C GLY A 123 -30.28 0.49 9.67
N VAL A 124 -30.46 -0.50 8.80
CA VAL A 124 -29.36 -1.33 8.28
C VAL A 124 -28.87 -0.73 6.97
N ALA A 125 -27.57 -0.40 6.93
CA ALA A 125 -26.90 0.03 5.72
C ALA A 125 -25.78 -0.95 5.36
N CYS A 126 -25.24 -0.83 4.15
CA CYS A 126 -24.09 -1.62 3.73
C CYS A 126 -22.94 -0.74 3.26
N ASP A 127 -21.74 -1.27 3.41
CA ASP A 127 -20.53 -0.65 2.91
C ASP A 127 -19.62 -1.69 2.23
N ILE A 128 -19.15 -1.38 1.02
CA ILE A 128 -18.26 -2.25 0.24
C ILE A 128 -16.90 -1.56 0.14
N ILE A 129 -16.00 -1.94 1.05
CA ILE A 129 -14.66 -1.34 1.18
C ILE A 129 -13.72 -1.98 0.17
N LYS A 130 -13.17 -1.16 -0.74
CA LYS A 130 -12.20 -1.60 -1.76
C LYS A 130 -10.80 -1.63 -1.18
N ILE A 131 -10.24 -2.83 -0.99
CA ILE A 131 -8.90 -3.03 -0.40
C ILE A 131 -7.79 -3.25 -1.44
N ARG A 132 -8.13 -3.56 -2.70
CA ARG A 132 -7.17 -3.91 -3.76
C ARG A 132 -6.06 -2.89 -3.94
N ASN A 133 -6.39 -1.60 -3.96
CA ASN A 133 -5.47 -0.53 -4.34
C ASN A 133 -4.64 -0.01 -3.14
N LEU A 134 -4.87 -0.52 -1.93
CA LEU A 134 -4.20 -0.03 -0.73
C LEU A 134 -2.79 -0.63 -0.56
N VAL A 135 -2.49 -1.76 -1.21
CA VAL A 135 -1.21 -2.45 -1.10
C VAL A 135 -0.71 -2.89 -2.47
N ARG A 136 0.49 -2.43 -2.86
CA ARG A 136 1.09 -2.75 -4.16
C ARG A 136 1.48 -4.22 -4.32
N ASN A 137 2.12 -4.81 -3.30
CA ASN A 137 2.66 -6.16 -3.38
C ASN A 137 1.58 -7.21 -3.06
N LYS A 138 1.38 -8.19 -3.95
CA LYS A 138 0.36 -9.25 -3.82
C LYS A 138 0.50 -10.07 -2.53
N GLU A 139 1.72 -10.47 -2.17
CA GLU A 139 1.96 -11.24 -0.93
C GLU A 139 1.64 -10.42 0.33
N ARG A 140 2.02 -9.15 0.34
CA ARG A 140 1.74 -8.25 1.45
C ARG A 140 0.25 -7.99 1.57
N PHE A 141 -0.45 -7.85 0.45
CA PHE A 141 -1.91 -7.76 0.40
C PHE A 141 -2.56 -9.01 0.99
N ALA A 142 -2.15 -10.21 0.58
CA ALA A 142 -2.68 -11.46 1.11
C ALA A 142 -2.45 -11.59 2.63
N LYS A 143 -1.24 -11.27 3.12
CA LYS A 143 -0.91 -11.28 4.56
C LYS A 143 -1.73 -10.25 5.35
N ARG A 144 -1.93 -9.03 4.84
CA ARG A 144 -2.74 -7.99 5.51
C ARG A 144 -4.23 -8.30 5.46
N ARG A 145 -4.74 -8.87 4.36
CA ARG A 145 -6.12 -9.36 4.27
C ARG A 145 -6.38 -10.50 5.25
N GLN A 146 -5.47 -11.46 5.33
CA GLN A 146 -5.55 -12.56 6.32
C GLN A 146 -5.51 -12.04 7.76
N ARG A 147 -4.76 -10.96 8.01
CA ARG A 147 -4.72 -10.30 9.32
C ARG A 147 -6.07 -9.72 9.76
N ILE A 148 -6.90 -9.23 8.83
CA ILE A 148 -8.26 -8.75 9.13
C ILE A 148 -9.12 -9.92 9.63
N LEU A 149 -8.99 -11.08 8.99
CA LEU A 149 -9.71 -12.30 9.39
C LEU A 149 -9.22 -12.79 10.77
N GLY A 150 -7.91 -12.78 10.95
CA GLY A 150 -7.24 -13.32 12.13
C GLY A 150 -7.12 -14.85 12.11
N PRO A 151 -6.41 -15.44 13.10
CA PRO A 151 -6.34 -16.89 13.25
C PRO A 151 -7.74 -17.45 13.57
N GLY A 152 -8.19 -18.42 12.78
CA GLY A 152 -9.52 -19.04 12.97
C GLY A 152 -10.72 -18.08 12.84
N GLY A 153 -10.56 -16.88 12.27
CA GLY A 153 -11.63 -15.89 12.18
C GLY A 153 -11.91 -15.11 13.47
N THR A 154 -11.09 -15.27 14.51
CA THR A 154 -11.29 -14.66 15.84
C THR A 154 -11.29 -13.13 15.81
N THR A 155 -10.39 -12.52 15.04
CA THR A 155 -10.28 -11.05 14.92
C THR A 155 -11.51 -10.47 14.22
N LEU A 156 -11.95 -11.12 13.15
CA LEU A 156 -13.18 -10.76 12.46
C LEU A 156 -14.38 -10.87 13.39
N LYS A 157 -14.51 -11.99 14.11
CA LYS A 157 -15.66 -12.21 14.99
C LYS A 157 -15.72 -11.23 16.16
N ALA A 158 -14.57 -10.90 16.74
CA ALA A 158 -14.50 -9.86 17.77
C ALA A 158 -14.95 -8.49 17.22
N LEU A 159 -14.55 -8.16 15.99
CA LEU A 159 -14.96 -6.90 15.34
C LEU A 159 -16.45 -6.87 15.03
N GLU A 160 -17.04 -7.98 14.58
CA GLU A 160 -18.49 -8.13 14.37
C GLU A 160 -19.28 -7.92 15.67
N LEU A 161 -18.84 -8.54 16.78
CA LEU A 161 -19.52 -8.43 18.07
C LEU A 161 -19.42 -7.02 18.67
N LEU A 162 -18.28 -6.36 18.52
CA LEU A 162 -18.09 -5.01 19.08
C LEU A 162 -18.88 -3.95 18.33
N THR A 163 -18.98 -4.08 17.01
CA THR A 163 -19.63 -3.08 16.14
C THR A 163 -21.06 -3.45 15.77
N GLU A 164 -21.53 -4.64 16.16
CA GLU A 164 -22.85 -5.19 15.82
C GLU A 164 -23.09 -5.21 14.30
N THR A 165 -22.02 -5.52 13.57
CA THR A 165 -22.02 -5.60 12.10
C THR A 165 -21.79 -7.02 11.63
N TYR A 166 -22.22 -7.30 10.40
CA TYR A 166 -21.81 -8.48 9.66
C TYR A 166 -20.68 -8.11 8.71
N ILE A 167 -19.55 -8.84 8.76
CA ILE A 167 -18.36 -8.53 7.97
C ILE A 167 -17.97 -9.74 7.15
N LEU A 168 -17.89 -9.57 5.83
CA LEU A 168 -17.42 -10.60 4.91
C LEU A 168 -16.22 -10.10 4.12
N VAL A 169 -15.07 -10.75 4.37
CA VAL A 169 -13.81 -10.48 3.65
C VAL A 169 -13.73 -11.42 2.46
N HIS A 170 -13.96 -10.89 1.25
CA HIS A 170 -13.91 -11.71 0.02
C HIS A 170 -13.10 -11.06 -1.10
N GLY A 171 -12.09 -11.78 -1.56
CA GLY A 171 -11.23 -11.37 -2.65
C GLY A 171 -10.55 -10.02 -2.39
N ASN A 172 -11.03 -8.99 -3.10
CA ASN A 172 -10.45 -7.65 -3.18
C ASN A 172 -11.29 -6.59 -2.45
N THR A 173 -12.35 -7.01 -1.77
CA THR A 173 -13.29 -6.14 -1.06
C THR A 173 -13.63 -6.72 0.31
N VAL A 174 -14.01 -5.85 1.23
CA VAL A 174 -14.63 -6.23 2.49
C VAL A 174 -16.04 -5.66 2.47
N SER A 175 -17.04 -6.54 2.53
CA SER A 175 -18.45 -6.16 2.60
C SER A 175 -18.86 -6.10 4.07
N VAL A 176 -19.51 -5.02 4.47
CA VAL A 176 -19.96 -4.77 5.84
C VAL A 176 -21.45 -4.43 5.81
N MET A 177 -22.22 -4.93 6.78
CA MET A 177 -23.63 -4.57 6.96
C MET A 177 -23.88 -4.21 8.44
N GLY A 178 -24.63 -3.14 8.67
CA GLY A 178 -25.06 -2.70 10.01
C GLY A 178 -25.34 -1.21 10.08
N ALA A 179 -25.34 -0.65 11.29
CA ALA A 179 -25.64 0.77 11.52
C ALA A 179 -24.54 1.71 10.99
N PHE A 180 -24.93 2.93 10.60
CA PHE A 180 -24.02 3.92 9.98
C PHE A 180 -22.77 4.25 10.81
N LYS A 181 -22.91 4.39 12.14
CA LYS A 181 -21.79 4.67 13.04
C LYS A 181 -20.78 3.51 13.00
N SER A 182 -21.28 2.30 13.13
CA SER A 182 -20.50 1.06 13.09
C SER A 182 -19.80 0.87 11.74
N LEU A 183 -20.47 1.18 10.62
CA LEU A 183 -19.86 1.11 9.28
C LEU A 183 -18.63 2.02 9.17
N LYS A 184 -18.72 3.24 9.70
CA LYS A 184 -17.60 4.20 9.71
C LYS A 184 -16.42 3.69 10.55
N GLU A 185 -16.70 3.08 11.69
CA GLU A 185 -15.69 2.47 12.55
C GLU A 185 -15.00 1.29 11.85
N VAL A 186 -15.77 0.34 11.30
CA VAL A 186 -15.22 -0.82 10.58
C VAL A 186 -14.40 -0.39 9.35
N ARG A 187 -14.87 0.62 8.60
CA ARG A 187 -14.12 1.19 7.48
C ARG A 187 -12.75 1.69 7.92
N ARG A 188 -12.67 2.47 9.00
CA ARG A 188 -11.41 2.93 9.57
C ARG A 188 -10.52 1.75 9.95
N VAL A 189 -11.05 0.71 10.60
CA VAL A 189 -10.29 -0.50 10.98
C VAL A 189 -9.69 -1.21 9.77
N VAL A 190 -10.47 -1.39 8.71
CA VAL A 190 -10.03 -2.07 7.49
C VAL A 190 -8.95 -1.26 6.76
N GLU A 191 -9.16 0.04 6.59
CA GLU A 191 -8.21 0.94 5.93
C GLU A 191 -6.88 1.04 6.70
N ASP A 192 -6.94 1.19 8.03
CA ASP A 192 -5.75 1.24 8.90
C ASP A 192 -5.01 -0.11 8.92
N CYS A 193 -5.73 -1.23 8.91
CA CYS A 193 -5.13 -2.55 8.82
C CYS A 193 -4.34 -2.72 7.50
N MET A 194 -4.90 -2.20 6.41
CA MET A 194 -4.21 -2.15 5.12
C MET A 194 -3.05 -1.15 5.11
N ALA A 195 -3.10 -0.09 5.94
CA ALA A 195 -2.02 0.87 6.17
C ALA A 195 -0.93 0.38 7.16
N ASN A 196 -0.87 -0.93 7.44
CA ASN A 196 0.11 -1.60 8.31
C ASN A 196 -0.11 -1.46 9.83
N VAL A 197 -1.24 -0.93 10.28
CA VAL A 197 -1.64 -1.01 11.69
C VAL A 197 -2.20 -2.42 11.96
N HIS A 198 -2.06 -2.96 13.16
CA HIS A 198 -2.67 -4.24 13.50
C HIS A 198 -4.11 -4.03 14.00
N PRO A 199 -5.12 -4.77 13.51
CA PRO A 199 -6.52 -4.54 13.88
C PRO A 199 -6.79 -4.73 15.38
N ILE A 200 -6.03 -5.58 16.06
CA ILE A 200 -6.08 -5.76 17.54
C ILE A 200 -5.98 -4.42 18.29
N TYR A 201 -5.16 -3.47 17.82
CA TYR A 201 -5.03 -2.18 18.48
C TYR A 201 -6.33 -1.37 18.43
N LEU A 202 -7.00 -1.39 17.27
CA LEU A 202 -8.26 -0.71 17.08
C LEU A 202 -9.41 -1.45 17.76
N ILE A 203 -9.36 -2.78 17.84
CA ILE A 203 -10.30 -3.57 18.66
C ILE A 203 -10.19 -3.17 20.13
N LYS A 204 -8.97 -3.02 20.67
CA LYS A 204 -8.77 -2.53 22.04
C LYS A 204 -9.29 -1.10 22.22
N GLU A 205 -9.05 -0.21 21.25
CA GLU A 205 -9.63 1.14 21.24
C GLU A 205 -11.16 1.08 21.30
N LEU A 206 -11.80 0.24 20.49
CA LEU A 206 -13.27 0.07 20.47
C LEU A 206 -13.81 -0.51 21.78
N MET A 207 -13.13 -1.48 22.39
CA MET A 207 -13.51 -2.02 23.70
C MET A 207 -13.51 -0.92 24.77
N ILE A 208 -12.44 -0.11 24.82
CA ILE A 208 -12.33 0.99 25.79
C ILE A 208 -13.41 2.04 25.52
N LYS A 209 -13.65 2.41 24.27
CA LYS A 209 -14.73 3.36 23.91
C LYS A 209 -16.11 2.85 24.31
N ARG A 210 -16.38 1.55 24.15
CA ARG A 210 -17.67 0.96 24.52
C ARG A 210 -17.88 0.94 26.03
N GLU A 211 -16.83 0.75 26.82
CA GLU A 211 -16.91 0.88 28.29
C GLU A 211 -17.06 2.34 28.72
N LEU A 212 -16.25 3.27 28.19
CA LEU A 212 -16.35 4.70 28.49
C LEU A 212 -17.71 5.31 28.09
N ALA A 213 -18.33 4.81 27.02
CA ALA A 213 -19.65 5.26 26.57
C ALA A 213 -20.78 4.90 27.54
N LYS A 214 -20.57 3.97 28.49
CA LYS A 214 -21.57 3.64 29.51
C LYS A 214 -21.60 4.66 30.63
N ASP A 215 -20.49 5.39 30.85
CA ASP A 215 -20.38 6.38 31.91
C ASP A 215 -20.96 7.73 31.45
N PRO A 216 -22.06 8.21 32.06
CA PRO A 216 -22.72 9.43 31.61
C PRO A 216 -21.89 10.70 31.89
N GLU A 217 -21.03 10.68 32.90
CA GLU A 217 -20.19 11.84 33.29
C GLU A 217 -19.15 12.20 32.21
N LEU A 218 -18.60 11.20 31.51
CA LEU A 218 -17.55 11.39 30.51
C LEU A 218 -18.09 11.61 29.09
N ALA A 219 -19.41 11.66 28.89
CA ALA A 219 -20.02 11.74 27.56
C ALA A 219 -19.63 13.02 26.78
N ASN A 220 -19.37 14.13 27.48
CA ASN A 220 -19.05 15.43 26.89
C ASN A 220 -17.53 15.73 26.86
N GLU A 221 -16.70 14.85 27.40
CA GLU A 221 -15.26 15.04 27.47
C GLU A 221 -14.53 14.28 26.35
N SER A 222 -13.34 14.76 25.97
CA SER A 222 -12.50 14.01 25.02
C SER A 222 -11.89 12.76 25.69
N TRP A 223 -12.07 11.61 25.04
CA TRP A 223 -11.57 10.32 25.53
C TRP A 223 -10.09 10.05 25.19
N ASP A 224 -9.39 10.96 24.50
CA ASP A 224 -8.02 10.73 23.99
C ASP A 224 -7.01 10.36 25.08
N ARG A 225 -7.23 10.79 26.33
CA ARG A 225 -6.40 10.42 27.49
C ARG A 225 -6.47 8.93 27.80
N PHE A 226 -7.63 8.31 27.61
CA PHE A 226 -7.89 6.90 27.93
C PHE A 226 -7.58 5.97 26.75
N LEU A 227 -7.51 6.52 25.53
CA LEU A 227 -7.24 5.73 24.34
C LEU A 227 -5.76 5.34 24.23
N PRO A 228 -5.44 4.08 23.90
CA PRO A 228 -4.07 3.64 23.69
C PRO A 228 -3.45 4.32 22.47
N ASN A 229 -2.56 5.30 22.71
CA ASN A 229 -1.83 5.98 21.65
C ASN A 229 -0.60 5.17 21.21
N PHE A 230 -0.75 4.39 20.14
CA PHE A 230 0.39 3.67 19.54
C PHE A 230 1.28 4.65 18.76
N LYS A 231 2.28 5.23 19.45
CA LYS A 231 3.32 6.02 18.79
C LYS A 231 4.06 5.12 17.79
N ARG A 232 4.05 5.51 16.52
CA ARG A 232 4.96 4.91 15.53
C ARG A 232 6.37 5.25 15.97
N ASN A 233 7.18 4.25 16.30
CA ASN A 233 8.61 4.42 16.60
C ASN A 233 9.35 4.81 15.30
N LEU A 234 9.21 6.08 14.87
CA LEU A 234 10.06 6.71 13.84
C LEU A 234 11.42 7.13 14.41
N SER A 235 11.75 6.70 15.63
CA SER A 235 12.90 7.17 16.42
C SER A 235 14.28 6.78 15.85
N LYS A 236 14.34 6.07 14.74
CA LYS A 236 15.61 5.70 14.11
C LYS A 236 15.72 6.35 12.74
N ARG A 237 16.14 7.62 12.72
CA ARG A 237 16.75 8.21 11.52
C ARG A 237 18.01 7.39 11.24
N ARG A 238 17.97 6.54 10.22
CA ARG A 238 19.14 5.79 9.78
C ARG A 238 20.17 6.79 9.26
N VAL A 239 21.25 6.99 10.02
CA VAL A 239 22.45 7.66 9.51
C VAL A 239 23.22 6.60 8.74
N PRO A 240 23.36 6.72 7.40
CA PRO A 240 24.14 5.77 6.64
C PRO A 240 25.61 5.87 7.07
N HIS A 241 26.23 4.74 7.41
CA HIS A 241 27.66 4.67 7.72
C HIS A 241 28.52 5.06 6.50
N ILE A 242 27.99 4.89 5.29
CA ILE A 242 28.64 5.26 4.03
C ILE A 242 27.65 6.10 3.22
N VAL A 243 28.00 7.36 2.97
CA VAL A 243 27.29 8.24 2.05
C VAL A 243 27.82 7.97 0.65
N ASN A 244 27.17 7.06 -0.09
CA ASN A 244 27.50 6.87 -1.50
C ASN A 244 26.88 8.02 -2.32
N ASP A 245 27.74 8.86 -2.91
CA ASP A 245 27.30 9.88 -3.88
C ASP A 245 26.62 9.22 -5.07
N LYS A 246 25.30 9.38 -5.18
CA LYS A 246 24.49 8.80 -6.27
C LYS A 246 24.90 9.32 -7.65
N ALA A 247 25.60 10.45 -7.72
CA ALA A 247 26.20 10.99 -8.94
C ALA A 247 27.22 10.03 -9.58
N LYS A 248 27.77 9.07 -8.83
CA LYS A 248 28.76 8.10 -9.35
C LYS A 248 28.12 6.88 -10.03
N LYS A 249 26.79 6.74 -10.02
CA LYS A 249 26.06 5.59 -10.60
C LYS A 249 25.00 6.04 -11.60
N ASN A 250 25.42 6.80 -12.61
CA ASN A 250 24.53 7.20 -13.69
C ASN A 250 24.10 5.96 -14.49
N TYR A 251 22.80 5.86 -14.75
CA TYR A 251 22.25 4.76 -15.54
C TYR A 251 22.76 4.86 -16.98
N THR A 252 23.53 3.86 -17.41
CA THR A 252 23.84 3.62 -18.82
C THR A 252 22.96 2.48 -19.32
N PRO A 253 22.26 2.64 -20.45
CA PRO A 253 21.45 1.56 -21.04
C PRO A 253 22.32 0.44 -21.61
N PHE A 254 23.61 0.71 -21.85
CA PHE A 254 24.56 -0.28 -22.33
C PHE A 254 25.21 -1.00 -21.15
N PRO A 255 25.17 -2.35 -21.13
CA PRO A 255 25.90 -3.11 -20.13
C PRO A 255 27.42 -2.90 -20.31
N PRO A 256 28.21 -2.93 -19.23
CA PRO A 256 29.66 -2.93 -19.36
C PRO A 256 30.10 -4.18 -20.13
N ALA A 257 31.23 -4.07 -20.86
CA ALA A 257 31.80 -5.22 -21.54
C ALA A 257 32.09 -6.33 -20.52
N PRO A 258 31.76 -7.60 -20.83
CA PRO A 258 32.12 -8.71 -19.97
C PRO A 258 33.65 -8.77 -19.83
N GLU A 259 34.11 -9.23 -18.66
CA GLU A 259 35.54 -9.49 -18.47
C GLU A 259 35.98 -10.58 -19.44
N LYS A 260 37.03 -10.31 -20.21
CA LYS A 260 37.57 -11.24 -21.21
C LYS A 260 38.07 -12.50 -20.52
N SER A 261 37.84 -13.67 -21.13
CA SER A 261 38.38 -14.91 -20.56
C SER A 261 39.90 -14.92 -20.67
N LYS A 262 40.58 -15.78 -19.88
CA LYS A 262 42.02 -15.96 -20.01
C LYS A 262 42.44 -16.37 -21.43
N VAL A 263 41.59 -17.11 -22.13
CA VAL A 263 41.80 -17.53 -23.52
C VAL A 263 41.69 -16.33 -24.46
N ASP A 264 40.67 -15.49 -24.28
CA ASP A 264 40.50 -14.28 -25.09
C ASP A 264 41.65 -13.29 -24.90
N ILE A 265 42.10 -13.09 -23.65
CA ILE A 265 43.29 -12.26 -23.35
C ILE A 265 44.52 -12.82 -24.05
N GLN A 266 44.70 -14.15 -24.06
CA GLN A 266 45.82 -14.79 -24.75
C GLN A 266 45.72 -14.67 -26.27
N ILE A 267 44.51 -14.73 -26.83
CA ILE A 267 44.27 -14.55 -28.27
C ILE A 267 44.56 -13.10 -28.66
N GLU A 268 44.11 -12.13 -27.86
CA GLU A 268 44.39 -10.70 -28.07
C GLU A 268 45.88 -10.38 -27.96
N ASN A 269 46.56 -10.93 -26.96
CA ASN A 269 48.01 -10.78 -26.79
C ASN A 269 48.82 -11.59 -27.82
N SER A 270 48.16 -12.30 -28.76
CA SER A 270 48.77 -13.23 -29.73
C SER A 270 49.62 -14.36 -29.12
N GLU A 271 49.72 -14.40 -27.79
CA GLU A 271 50.40 -15.44 -27.03
C GLU A 271 49.74 -16.80 -27.20
N TYR A 272 48.44 -16.84 -27.47
CA TYR A 272 47.73 -18.10 -27.70
C TYR A 272 48.30 -18.89 -28.88
N PHE A 273 48.72 -18.18 -29.94
CA PHE A 273 49.22 -18.79 -31.19
C PHE A 273 50.70 -19.19 -31.10
N LEU A 274 51.45 -18.69 -30.12
CA LEU A 274 52.86 -19.03 -29.94
C LEU A 274 53.02 -20.40 -29.26
N GLY A 275 53.77 -21.30 -29.91
CA GLY A 275 54.20 -22.56 -29.30
C GLY A 275 55.10 -22.35 -28.08
N LYS A 276 55.17 -23.32 -27.18
CA LYS A 276 55.92 -23.24 -25.91
C LYS A 276 57.39 -22.82 -26.10
N GLN A 277 58.06 -23.36 -27.12
CA GLN A 277 59.46 -23.03 -27.44
C GLN A 277 59.64 -21.58 -27.94
N ALA A 278 58.64 -21.01 -28.62
CA ALA A 278 58.69 -19.61 -29.07
C ALA A 278 58.52 -18.65 -27.88
N LYS A 279 57.63 -18.99 -26.93
CA LYS A 279 57.46 -18.26 -25.66
C LYS A 279 58.72 -18.27 -24.81
N GLU A 280 59.38 -19.43 -24.69
CA GLU A 280 60.62 -19.56 -23.92
C GLU A 280 61.78 -18.75 -24.53
N ARG A 281 61.90 -18.71 -25.86
CA ARG A 281 62.89 -17.87 -26.56
C ARG A 281 62.62 -16.38 -26.34
N ALA A 282 61.38 -15.94 -26.47
CA ALA A 282 60.98 -14.55 -26.21
C ALA A 282 61.28 -14.16 -24.75
N ALA A 283 60.93 -15.01 -23.78
CA ALA A 283 61.20 -14.77 -22.36
C ALA A 283 62.70 -14.75 -22.01
N ARG A 284 63.53 -15.48 -22.77
CA ARG A 284 64.99 -15.45 -22.61
C ARG A 284 65.57 -14.15 -23.19
N ALA A 285 65.13 -13.74 -24.37
CA ALA A 285 65.54 -12.48 -24.98
C ALA A 285 65.19 -11.28 -24.09
N GLU A 286 63.97 -11.25 -23.54
CA GLU A 286 63.53 -10.20 -22.61
C GLU A 286 64.38 -10.16 -21.33
N ARG A 287 64.77 -11.32 -20.78
CA ARG A 287 65.69 -11.40 -19.63
C ARG A 287 67.08 -10.88 -19.95
N GLU A 288 67.59 -11.20 -21.13
CA GLU A 288 68.90 -10.72 -21.60
C GLU A 288 68.89 -9.21 -21.83
N GLU A 289 67.80 -8.65 -22.35
CA GLU A 289 67.61 -7.19 -22.48
C GLU A 289 67.51 -6.49 -21.13
N LYS A 290 66.67 -6.98 -20.20
CA LYS A 290 66.59 -6.44 -18.83
C LYS A 290 67.93 -6.49 -18.11
N ALA A 291 68.71 -7.56 -18.31
CA ALA A 291 70.05 -7.66 -17.73
C ALA A 291 71.02 -6.63 -18.33
N LYS A 292 70.91 -6.33 -19.63
CA LYS A 292 71.69 -5.25 -20.28
C LYS A 292 71.28 -3.88 -19.74
N GLU A 293 69.98 -3.61 -19.64
CA GLU A 293 69.46 -2.35 -19.09
C GLU A 293 69.91 -2.14 -17.64
N LEU A 294 69.80 -3.17 -16.80
CA LEU A 294 70.21 -3.09 -15.40
C LEU A 294 71.73 -2.93 -15.25
N LYS A 295 72.51 -3.55 -16.15
CA LYS A 295 73.95 -3.34 -16.23
C LYS A 295 74.28 -1.91 -16.65
N GLU A 296 73.52 -1.34 -17.58
CA GLU A 296 73.68 0.04 -18.02
C GLU A 296 73.26 1.04 -16.93
N GLN A 297 72.15 0.79 -16.23
CA GLN A 297 71.71 1.57 -15.08
C GLN A 297 72.76 1.55 -13.97
N LYS A 298 73.25 0.37 -13.57
CA LYS A 298 74.34 0.26 -12.58
C LYS A 298 75.63 0.94 -13.04
N LYS A 299 75.90 0.94 -14.35
CA LYS A 299 77.04 1.66 -14.90
C LYS A 299 76.83 3.17 -14.78
N ARG A 300 75.63 3.68 -15.11
CA ARG A 300 75.24 5.10 -14.94
C ARG A 300 75.27 5.53 -13.48
N GLU A 301 74.74 4.73 -12.56
CA GLU A 301 74.78 4.97 -11.11
C GLU A 301 76.22 5.03 -10.61
N ARG A 302 77.06 4.07 -11.01
CA ARG A 302 78.48 4.08 -10.68
C ARG A 302 79.21 5.28 -11.28
N GLU A 303 78.92 5.65 -12.52
CA GLU A 303 79.46 6.86 -13.15
C GLU A 303 79.02 8.13 -12.41
N GLN A 304 77.78 8.18 -11.88
CA GLN A 304 77.29 9.26 -11.04
C GLN A 304 77.99 9.33 -9.67
N GLU A 305 78.33 8.19 -9.06
CA GLU A 305 79.12 8.15 -7.81
C GLU A 305 80.54 8.71 -7.97
N TYR A 306 81.15 8.58 -9.16
CA TYR A 306 82.47 9.13 -9.46
C TYR A 306 82.46 10.63 -9.81
N VAL A 307 81.28 11.23 -10.01
CA VAL A 307 81.13 12.67 -10.18
C VAL A 307 81.00 13.30 -8.80
N ALA A 308 81.96 14.14 -8.41
CA ALA A 308 81.93 14.83 -7.14
C ALA A 308 80.62 15.65 -7.01
N PRO A 309 79.90 15.55 -5.88
CA PRO A 309 78.71 16.37 -5.63
C PRO A 309 79.06 17.86 -5.73
N GLU A 310 78.25 18.66 -6.41
CA GLU A 310 78.44 20.11 -6.43
C GLU A 310 78.10 20.70 -5.07
N GLU A 311 79.12 21.12 -4.30
CA GLU A 311 78.94 21.79 -3.03
C GLU A 311 78.41 23.24 -3.23
N PRO A 312 77.31 23.65 -2.55
CA PRO A 312 76.84 25.03 -2.56
C PRO A 312 77.79 25.91 -1.75
N GLY A 313 78.86 26.39 -2.40
CA GLY A 313 79.82 27.31 -1.79
C GLY A 313 81.23 27.31 -2.38
N SER A 314 81.59 26.38 -3.27
CA SER A 314 82.93 26.39 -3.89
C SER A 314 82.94 27.16 -5.23
N LYS A 315 83.71 28.25 -5.28
CA LYS A 315 83.91 29.06 -6.49
C LYS A 315 84.59 28.22 -7.58
N PRO A 316 84.26 28.41 -8.87
CA PRO A 316 84.93 27.69 -9.96
C PRO A 316 86.43 27.98 -9.95
N LYS A 317 87.27 26.94 -9.81
CA LYS A 317 88.71 27.08 -10.03
C LYS A 317 88.96 27.51 -11.47
N LYS A 318 89.38 28.76 -11.67
CA LYS A 318 89.96 29.24 -12.94
C LYS A 318 91.06 28.26 -13.37
N ARG A 319 90.89 27.62 -14.52
CA ARG A 319 91.96 26.90 -15.22
C ARG A 319 93.15 27.87 -15.38
N LYS A 320 94.27 27.62 -14.70
CA LYS A 320 95.54 28.25 -15.07
C LYS A 320 95.93 27.69 -16.44
N LYS A 321 95.95 28.56 -17.45
CA LYS A 321 96.64 28.33 -18.72
C LYS A 321 98.10 28.02 -18.40
N SER A 322 98.52 26.77 -18.56
CA SER A 322 99.93 26.48 -18.82
C SER A 322 100.18 26.85 -20.29
N HIS A 323 100.80 27.99 -20.49
CA HIS A 323 101.38 28.38 -21.76
C HIS A 323 102.53 27.43 -22.05
N LYS A 324 102.54 26.91 -23.29
CA LYS A 324 103.70 26.44 -24.05
C LYS A 324 105.04 26.86 -23.45
N GLU A 325 105.85 25.88 -23.08
CA GLU A 325 107.30 25.96 -23.31
C GLU A 325 107.57 25.42 -24.71
N VAL A 326 108.26 26.25 -25.49
CA VAL A 326 108.78 25.97 -26.82
C VAL A 326 110.17 25.38 -26.62
N ALA A 327 110.43 24.21 -27.19
CA ALA A 327 111.78 23.80 -27.55
C ALA A 327 111.73 23.14 -28.94
N ALA A 328 112.47 23.77 -29.85
CA ALA A 328 113.02 23.33 -31.14
C ALA A 328 112.15 22.46 -32.07
#